data_AF-A0A9Q0WVQ2-F1
#
_entry.id   AF-A0A9Q0WVQ2-F1
#
_cell.length_a   1.000
_cell.length_b   1.000
_cell.length_c   1.000
_cell.angle_alpha   90.00
_cell.angle_beta   90.00
_cell.angle_gamma   90.00
#
_symmetry.space_group_name_H-M   'P 1'
#
loop_
_entity.id
_entity.type
_entity.pdbx_description
1 polymer ?
#
loop_
_entity_poly.entity_id
_entity_poly.type
_entity_poly.pdbx_seq_one_letter_code
_entity_poly.pdbx_strand_id
1 'polypeptide(L)'
;MDLFVFVAEILGFHNNIPPFATAREADMLYGLNYASGSAGIRDETGQELLSAASSVSVRVRSKETSRVRTRENRQALTIDQLNDDLPDAKIIYNNSYRIGEDSTVLDLKVNNTACCPSSAIAQCIPGQIPCQNRTQYMFWDSFHPTEIFNIFYAERSYSALDPSYAYPYDIRHLISLDQGVAEAM
;
A
#
# COMPACT_ATOMS: atom_id res chain seq x y z
N MET A 1 11.43 -6.40 -0.18
CA MET A 1 11.12 -5.32 0.78
C MET A 1 9.63 -5.05 0.75
N ASP A 2 9.10 -4.51 1.83
CA ASP A 2 7.69 -4.09 1.92
C ASP A 2 7.53 -2.70 1.27
N LEU A 3 6.38 -2.42 0.70
CA LEU A 3 5.99 -1.12 0.15
C LEU A 3 6.24 0.01 1.15
N PHE A 4 5.85 -0.21 2.41
CA PHE A 4 5.95 0.81 3.46
C PHE A 4 7.39 1.23 3.76
N VAL A 5 8.39 0.40 3.44
CA VAL A 5 9.81 0.79 3.58
C VAL A 5 10.15 1.89 2.58
N PHE A 6 9.78 1.73 1.30
CA PHE A 6 10.03 2.75 0.28
C PHE A 6 9.25 4.03 0.52
N VAL A 7 8.00 3.95 1.00
CA VAL A 7 7.25 5.15 1.42
C VAL A 7 7.97 5.85 2.57
N ALA A 8 8.43 5.13 3.60
CA ALA A 8 9.19 5.71 4.71
C ALA A 8 10.53 6.34 4.26
N GLU A 9 11.25 5.71 3.33
CA GLU A 9 12.47 6.25 2.73
C GLU A 9 12.22 7.56 1.97
N ILE A 10 11.15 7.65 1.17
CA ILE A 10 10.73 8.88 0.47
C ILE A 10 10.39 10.00 1.47
N LEU A 11 9.85 9.64 2.64
CA LEU A 11 9.56 10.57 3.75
C LEU A 11 10.79 10.97 4.58
N GLY A 12 11.98 10.44 4.27
CA GLY A 12 13.23 10.74 4.98
C GLY A 12 13.47 9.91 6.25
N PHE A 13 12.69 8.84 6.50
CA PHE A 13 12.99 7.89 7.57
C PHE A 13 14.12 6.96 7.14
N HIS A 14 15.34 7.25 7.60
CA HIS A 14 16.52 6.43 7.33
C HIS A 14 16.66 5.18 8.24
N ASN A 15 15.78 5.05 9.25
CA ASN A 15 15.70 3.89 10.12
C ASN A 15 14.45 3.09 9.77
N ASN A 16 14.60 1.77 9.58
CA ASN A 16 13.47 0.88 9.34
C ASN A 16 12.50 0.90 10.52
N ILE A 17 11.23 1.18 10.25
CA ILE A 17 10.13 0.96 11.19
C ILE A 17 10.11 -0.53 11.54
N PRO A 18 10.30 -0.93 12.81
CA PRO A 18 10.47 -2.33 13.17
C PRO A 18 9.19 -3.13 12.90
N PRO A 19 9.29 -4.37 12.42
CA PRO A 19 8.11 -5.19 12.19
C PRO A 19 7.48 -5.57 13.54
N PHE A 20 6.15 -5.50 13.64
CA PHE A 20 5.38 -5.79 14.86
C PHE A 20 5.82 -7.11 15.52
N ALA A 21 6.08 -8.14 14.71
CA ALA A 21 6.54 -9.46 15.16
C ALA A 21 7.87 -9.48 15.95
N THR A 22 8.66 -8.40 15.91
CA THR A 22 9.95 -8.27 16.62
C THR A 22 10.08 -6.98 17.44
N ALA A 23 9.02 -6.18 17.51
CA ALA A 23 9.04 -4.88 18.18
C ALA A 23 8.91 -5.01 19.71
N ARG A 24 9.48 -4.05 20.43
CA ARG A 24 9.36 -3.87 21.89
C ARG A 24 8.39 -2.74 22.20
N GLU A 25 7.92 -2.64 23.43
CA GLU A 25 7.04 -1.54 23.87
C GLU A 25 7.64 -0.14 23.60
N ALA A 26 8.94 0.02 23.80
CA ALA A 26 9.64 1.28 23.50
C ALA A 26 9.64 1.63 21.99
N ASP A 27 9.56 0.64 21.11
CA ASP A 27 9.52 0.84 19.66
C ASP A 27 8.11 1.28 19.20
N MET A 28 7.06 0.98 19.96
CA MET A 28 5.67 1.39 19.65
C MET A 28 5.52 2.91 19.56
N LEU A 29 6.27 3.66 20.36
CA LEU A 29 6.27 5.12 20.39
C LEU A 29 6.82 5.77 19.10
N TYR A 30 7.52 4.98 18.28
CA TYR A 30 8.11 5.42 17.00
C TYR A 30 7.39 4.82 15.79
N GLY A 31 6.28 4.11 16.01
CA GLY A 31 5.51 3.42 14.98
C GLY A 31 5.98 1.98 14.71
N LEU A 32 5.05 1.11 14.32
CA LEU A 32 5.31 -0.29 14.00
C LEU A 32 4.89 -0.62 12.56
N ASN A 33 5.71 -1.40 11.86
CA ASN A 33 5.35 -1.97 10.58
C ASN A 33 4.61 -3.29 10.81
N TYR A 34 3.33 -3.36 10.46
CA TYR A 34 2.55 -4.59 10.64
C TYR A 34 2.74 -5.65 9.54
N ALA A 35 3.58 -5.34 8.54
CA ALA A 35 4.01 -6.19 7.42
C ALA A 35 2.88 -6.68 6.49
N SER A 36 2.97 -6.26 5.22
CA SER A 36 1.99 -6.49 4.15
C SER A 36 0.67 -5.71 4.29
N GLY A 37 0.13 -5.26 3.15
CA GLY A 37 -1.11 -4.46 3.01
C GLY A 37 -2.42 -5.19 3.36
N SER A 38 -2.33 -6.25 4.15
CA SER A 38 -3.44 -7.02 4.72
C SER A 38 -3.45 -6.99 6.25
N ALA A 39 -2.44 -6.41 6.89
CA ALA A 39 -2.48 -6.16 8.33
C ALA A 39 -3.34 -4.92 8.65
N GLY A 40 -4.65 -5.09 8.60
CA GLY A 40 -5.60 -4.08 9.04
C GLY A 40 -5.79 -4.09 10.57
N ILE A 41 -6.11 -2.92 11.14
CA ILE A 41 -6.20 -2.67 12.59
C ILE A 41 -7.32 -3.49 13.30
N ARG A 42 -8.16 -4.20 12.55
CA ARG A 42 -9.22 -5.08 13.08
C ARG A 42 -9.18 -6.47 12.43
N ASP A 43 -9.65 -7.48 13.16
CA ASP A 43 -9.73 -8.88 12.70
C ASP A 43 -10.42 -9.04 11.34
N GLU A 44 -11.41 -8.20 11.03
CA GLU A 44 -12.20 -8.31 9.80
C GLU A 44 -11.56 -7.62 8.59
N THR A 45 -10.39 -6.98 8.75
CA THR A 45 -9.67 -6.31 7.65
C THR A 45 -8.56 -7.15 7.02
N GLY A 46 -8.19 -8.31 7.60
CA GLY A 46 -7.10 -9.16 7.09
C GLY A 46 -7.48 -10.27 6.12
N GLN A 47 -8.74 -10.35 5.66
CA GLN A 47 -9.24 -11.49 4.86
C GLN A 47 -9.26 -11.25 3.33
N GLU A 48 -8.88 -10.07 2.83
CA GLU A 48 -9.01 -9.68 1.40
C GLU A 48 -7.73 -9.95 0.56
N LEU A 49 -6.95 -10.99 0.92
CA LEU A 49 -5.58 -11.26 0.40
C LEU A 49 -5.48 -11.70 -1.09
N LEU A 50 -6.55 -11.54 -1.90
CA LEU A 50 -6.64 -12.18 -3.22
C LEU A 50 -7.12 -11.27 -4.37
N SER A 51 -7.25 -9.95 -4.17
CA SER A 51 -7.57 -9.05 -5.31
C SER A 51 -7.03 -7.63 -5.29
N ALA A 52 -6.54 -7.10 -4.16
CA ALA A 52 -5.92 -5.78 -4.14
C ALA A 52 -5.00 -5.58 -2.92
N ALA A 53 -3.80 -5.04 -3.16
CA ALA A 53 -3.00 -4.39 -2.12
C ALA A 53 -3.57 -3.00 -1.80
N SER A 54 -4.84 -2.95 -1.38
CA SER A 54 -5.54 -1.71 -1.07
C SER A 54 -5.07 -1.14 0.26
N SER A 55 -4.06 -0.27 0.21
CA SER A 55 -3.66 0.58 1.34
C SER A 55 -4.77 1.60 1.65
N VAL A 56 -5.73 1.18 2.47
CA VAL A 56 -6.90 1.97 2.88
C VAL A 56 -7.11 1.85 4.38
N SER A 57 -7.08 3.00 5.06
CA SER A 57 -7.55 3.12 6.44
C SER A 57 -9.10 3.07 6.47
N VAL A 58 -9.67 1.86 6.34
CA VAL A 58 -11.06 1.46 6.68
C VAL A 58 -12.19 1.92 5.69
N ARG A 59 -13.31 1.20 5.37
CA ARG A 59 -13.73 -0.24 5.41
C ARG A 59 -15.22 -0.44 4.97
N VAL A 60 -15.56 -0.79 3.71
CA VAL A 60 -16.93 -1.24 3.30
C VAL A 60 -16.91 -2.36 2.22
N ARG A 61 -17.87 -3.30 2.27
CA ARG A 61 -17.93 -4.58 1.49
C ARG A 61 -18.50 -4.46 0.05
N SER A 62 -18.13 -5.42 -0.83
CA SER A 62 -19.04 -6.27 -1.68
C SER A 62 -18.65 -6.49 -3.18
N LYS A 63 -18.34 -7.76 -3.50
CA LYS A 63 -18.34 -8.55 -4.78
C LYS A 63 -18.30 -7.91 -6.20
N GLU A 64 -17.50 -8.55 -7.07
CA GLU A 64 -17.51 -8.73 -8.54
C GLU A 64 -17.66 -7.57 -9.59
N THR A 65 -16.55 -7.34 -10.31
CA THR A 65 -16.30 -7.13 -11.77
C THR A 65 -17.13 -6.26 -12.72
N SER A 66 -18.24 -5.61 -12.35
CA SER A 66 -18.88 -4.57 -13.20
C SER A 66 -18.98 -3.20 -12.50
N ARG A 67 -18.18 -3.02 -11.45
CA ARG A 67 -18.45 -2.06 -10.36
C ARG A 67 -17.33 -1.06 -10.08
N VAL A 68 -16.24 -1.00 -10.85
CA VAL A 68 -15.03 -0.23 -10.52
C VAL A 68 -15.34 1.25 -10.23
N ARG A 69 -15.90 1.99 -11.20
CA ARG A 69 -16.27 3.41 -11.02
C ARG A 69 -17.31 3.63 -9.90
N THR A 70 -18.21 2.68 -9.68
CA THR A 70 -19.20 2.76 -8.59
C THR A 70 -18.58 2.46 -7.21
N ARG A 71 -17.47 1.71 -7.16
CA ARG A 71 -16.69 1.45 -5.95
C ARG A 71 -15.79 2.64 -5.62
N GLU A 72 -15.10 3.21 -6.60
CA GLU A 72 -14.29 4.43 -6.46
C GLU A 72 -15.15 5.57 -5.87
N ASN A 73 -16.32 5.82 -6.44
CA ASN A 73 -17.26 6.80 -5.90
C ASN A 73 -17.76 6.46 -4.48
N ARG A 74 -17.93 5.18 -4.14
CA ARG A 74 -18.30 4.76 -2.77
C ARG A 74 -17.15 4.90 -1.78
N GLN A 75 -15.92 4.68 -2.21
CA GLN A 75 -14.71 4.85 -1.40
C GLN A 75 -14.52 6.34 -1.11
N ALA A 76 -14.59 7.22 -2.11
CA ALA A 76 -14.58 8.67 -1.94
C ALA A 76 -15.63 9.14 -0.91
N LEU A 77 -16.90 8.76 -1.10
CA LEU A 77 -17.98 9.07 -0.15
C LEU A 77 -17.74 8.52 1.27
N THR A 78 -17.01 7.41 1.41
CA THR A 78 -16.66 6.85 2.73
C THR A 78 -15.50 7.64 3.35
N ILE A 79 -14.54 8.11 2.55
CA ILE A 79 -13.44 8.97 3.02
C ILE A 79 -13.97 10.33 3.47
N ASP A 80 -14.93 10.92 2.75
CA ASP A 80 -15.59 12.17 3.16
C ASP A 80 -16.23 11.99 4.55
N GLN A 81 -17.08 10.96 4.69
CA GLN A 81 -17.72 10.61 5.97
C GLN A 81 -16.73 10.37 7.10
N LEU A 82 -15.61 9.69 6.83
CA LEU A 82 -14.58 9.43 7.85
C LEU A 82 -13.82 10.69 8.26
N ASN A 83 -13.60 11.66 7.36
CA ASN A 83 -12.99 12.94 7.71
C ASN A 83 -13.98 13.87 8.46
N ASP A 84 -15.28 13.75 8.19
CA ASP A 84 -16.34 14.45 8.95
C ASP A 84 -16.49 13.86 10.37
N ASP A 85 -16.52 12.53 10.50
CA ASP A 85 -16.69 11.81 11.77
C ASP A 85 -15.45 11.87 12.68
N LEU A 86 -14.25 12.08 12.10
CA LEU A 86 -12.95 12.09 12.80
C LEU A 86 -12.19 13.40 12.51
N PRO A 87 -12.63 14.55 13.06
CA PRO A 87 -12.08 15.87 12.72
C PRO A 87 -10.58 16.02 13.05
N ASP A 88 -10.11 15.33 14.09
CA ASP A 88 -8.70 15.28 14.53
C ASP A 88 -7.83 14.38 13.64
N ALA A 89 -8.41 13.62 12.71
CA ALA A 89 -7.71 12.81 11.74
C ALA A 89 -7.74 13.46 10.35
N LYS A 90 -6.81 13.05 9.48
CA LYS A 90 -6.83 13.35 8.05
C LYS A 90 -6.64 12.03 7.30
N ILE A 91 -7.69 11.60 6.62
CA ILE A 91 -7.79 10.25 6.05
C ILE A 91 -7.81 10.37 4.53
N ILE A 92 -6.93 9.61 3.88
CA ILE A 92 -6.85 9.48 2.43
C ILE A 92 -7.08 8.03 1.98
N TYR A 93 -7.66 7.87 0.80
CA TYR A 93 -7.74 6.63 0.05
C TYR A 93 -6.66 6.62 -1.02
N ASN A 94 -5.87 5.54 -1.06
CA ASN A 94 -4.92 5.28 -2.13
C ASN A 94 -5.45 4.16 -3.03
N ASN A 95 -5.54 4.44 -4.33
CA ASN A 95 -6.19 3.58 -5.31
C ASN A 95 -5.20 2.61 -5.96
N SER A 96 -4.90 1.56 -5.19
CA SER A 96 -3.96 0.50 -5.57
C SER A 96 -4.18 -0.09 -6.96
N TYR A 97 -5.46 -0.21 -7.35
CA TYR A 97 -5.87 -0.76 -8.62
C TYR A 97 -5.44 0.16 -9.78
N ARG A 98 -5.72 1.46 -9.68
CA ARG A 98 -5.37 2.46 -10.72
C ARG A 98 -3.88 2.69 -10.85
N ILE A 99 -3.14 2.68 -9.73
CA ILE A 99 -1.67 2.70 -9.73
C ILE A 99 -1.13 1.44 -10.43
N GLY A 100 -1.65 0.26 -10.09
CA GLY A 100 -1.24 -1.00 -10.69
C GLY A 100 -1.52 -1.11 -12.20
N GLU A 101 -2.65 -0.57 -12.68
CA GLU A 101 -2.96 -0.51 -14.12
C GLU A 101 -1.93 0.30 -14.92
N ASP A 102 -1.36 1.38 -14.36
CA ASP A 102 -0.35 2.21 -15.05
C ASP A 102 1.08 1.63 -15.02
N SER A 103 1.30 0.47 -14.38
CA SER A 103 2.62 -0.18 -14.31
C SER A 103 3.23 -0.59 -15.66
N THR A 104 2.52 -0.38 -16.77
CA THR A 104 3.05 -0.46 -18.13
C THR A 104 4.33 0.37 -18.34
N VAL A 105 4.49 1.50 -17.62
CA VAL A 105 5.71 2.35 -17.68
C VAL A 105 6.98 1.64 -17.19
N LEU A 106 6.86 0.52 -16.47
CA LEU A 106 7.97 -0.27 -15.96
C LEU A 106 8.48 -1.33 -16.94
N ASP A 107 7.84 -1.48 -18.10
CA ASP A 107 8.24 -2.41 -19.14
C ASP A 107 8.31 -3.89 -18.68
N LEU A 108 7.58 -4.25 -17.60
CA LEU A 108 7.57 -5.59 -17.01
C LEU A 108 7.19 -6.66 -18.04
N LYS A 109 7.88 -7.80 -18.02
CA LYS A 109 7.68 -8.91 -18.96
C LYS A 109 6.87 -10.06 -18.37
N VAL A 110 6.76 -10.13 -17.03
CA VAL A 110 6.04 -11.19 -16.32
C VAL A 110 5.19 -10.59 -15.20
N ASN A 111 3.86 -10.63 -15.35
CA ASN A 111 2.90 -10.07 -14.39
C ASN A 111 1.89 -11.11 -13.84
N ASN A 112 2.08 -12.39 -14.16
CA ASN A 112 1.17 -13.49 -13.80
C ASN A 112 1.87 -14.69 -13.14
N THR A 113 3.18 -14.59 -12.93
CA THR A 113 4.03 -15.68 -12.43
C THR A 113 4.99 -15.13 -11.38
N ALA A 114 5.11 -15.83 -10.26
CA ALA A 114 6.02 -15.51 -9.17
C ALA A 114 7.50 -15.63 -9.59
N CYS A 115 8.36 -14.73 -9.13
CA CYS A 115 9.81 -14.84 -9.34
C CYS A 115 10.45 -15.92 -8.44
N CYS A 116 10.03 -16.02 -7.18
CA CYS A 116 10.40 -17.09 -6.25
C CYS A 116 9.38 -18.23 -6.35
N PRO A 117 9.80 -19.51 -6.31
CA PRO A 117 8.87 -20.63 -6.15
C PRO A 117 8.05 -20.51 -4.86
N SER A 118 6.72 -20.40 -5.00
CA SER A 118 5.78 -20.25 -3.89
C SER A 118 5.33 -21.58 -3.30
N SER A 119 5.05 -21.57 -2.00
CA SER A 119 4.43 -22.65 -1.25
C SER A 119 2.91 -22.69 -1.41
N ALA A 120 2.26 -23.70 -0.82
CA ALA A 120 0.80 -23.79 -0.78
C ALA A 120 0.12 -22.62 -0.03
N ILE A 121 0.86 -21.87 0.80
CA ILE A 121 0.40 -20.63 1.45
C ILE A 121 0.76 -19.37 0.64
N ALA A 122 1.03 -19.52 -0.66
CA ALA A 122 1.33 -18.45 -1.63
C ALA A 122 2.64 -17.66 -1.39
N GLN A 123 3.34 -17.89 -0.27
CA GLN A 123 4.62 -17.25 0.06
C GLN A 123 5.84 -17.99 -0.52
N CYS A 124 6.90 -17.24 -0.83
CA CYS A 124 8.20 -17.74 -1.30
C CYS A 124 8.77 -18.84 -0.39
N ILE A 125 9.19 -19.98 -0.97
CA ILE A 125 9.78 -21.10 -0.22
C ILE A 125 11.24 -20.76 0.16
N PRO A 126 11.62 -20.80 1.46
CA PRO A 126 12.99 -20.56 1.88
C PRO A 126 14.02 -21.49 1.20
N GLY A 127 15.13 -20.91 0.75
CA GLY A 127 16.22 -21.65 0.12
C GLY A 127 16.00 -22.05 -1.35
N GLN A 128 14.84 -21.75 -1.95
CA GLN A 128 14.64 -21.93 -3.39
C GLN A 128 15.40 -20.88 -4.20
N ILE A 129 15.74 -21.24 -5.45
CA ILE A 129 16.41 -20.34 -6.40
C ILE A 129 15.34 -19.45 -7.06
N PRO A 130 15.38 -18.11 -6.88
CA PRO A 130 14.45 -17.21 -7.54
C PRO A 130 14.83 -16.97 -9.02
N CYS A 131 13.92 -16.36 -9.76
CA CYS A 131 14.15 -15.92 -11.13
C CYS A 131 15.40 -15.01 -11.24
N GLN A 132 16.08 -15.10 -12.39
CA GLN A 132 17.34 -14.37 -12.63
C GLN A 132 17.12 -12.86 -12.76
N ASN A 133 16.06 -12.43 -13.46
CA ASN A 133 15.85 -11.01 -13.78
C ASN A 133 14.63 -10.41 -13.06
N ARG A 134 14.82 -10.05 -11.78
CA ARG A 134 13.75 -9.61 -10.88
C ARG A 134 13.09 -8.29 -11.29
N THR A 135 13.79 -7.45 -12.05
CA THR A 135 13.27 -6.17 -12.55
C THR A 135 12.27 -6.32 -13.70
N GLN A 136 12.10 -7.53 -14.26
CA GLN A 136 11.11 -7.83 -15.29
C GLN A 136 9.85 -8.51 -14.74
N TYR A 137 9.81 -8.81 -13.44
CA TYR A 137 8.71 -9.50 -12.78
C TYR A 137 7.92 -8.52 -11.90
N MET A 138 6.60 -8.58 -11.96
CA MET A 138 5.70 -7.83 -11.08
C MET A 138 5.68 -8.42 -9.66
N PHE A 139 5.71 -9.75 -9.55
CA PHE A 139 5.50 -10.47 -8.31
C PHE A 139 6.75 -11.23 -7.84
N TRP A 140 7.08 -11.09 -6.56
CA TRP A 140 8.14 -11.82 -5.88
C TRP A 140 7.71 -13.25 -5.56
N ASP A 141 6.57 -13.43 -4.87
CA ASP A 141 5.91 -14.72 -4.67
C ASP A 141 4.53 -14.70 -5.33
N SER A 142 3.54 -15.45 -4.84
CA SER A 142 2.22 -15.50 -5.48
C SER A 142 1.30 -14.33 -5.13
N PHE A 143 1.71 -13.38 -4.30
CA PHE A 143 0.96 -12.15 -4.04
C PHE A 143 1.81 -10.91 -3.68
N HIS A 144 3.00 -11.08 -3.09
CA HIS A 144 3.88 -9.94 -2.80
C HIS A 144 4.54 -9.42 -4.08
N PRO A 145 4.55 -8.10 -4.32
CA PRO A 145 5.26 -7.50 -5.46
C PRO A 145 6.79 -7.58 -5.33
N THR A 146 7.49 -7.47 -6.45
CA THR A 146 8.95 -7.28 -6.50
C THR A 146 9.36 -5.89 -6.03
N GLU A 147 10.64 -5.71 -5.73
CA GLU A 147 11.24 -4.43 -5.36
C GLU A 147 10.94 -3.31 -6.36
N ILE A 148 11.11 -3.54 -7.67
CA ILE A 148 10.84 -2.52 -8.69
C ILE A 148 9.37 -2.07 -8.73
N PHE A 149 8.43 -2.99 -8.47
CA PHE A 149 7.02 -2.65 -8.40
C PHE A 149 6.66 -1.93 -7.09
N ASN A 150 7.29 -2.29 -5.97
CA ASN A 150 7.12 -1.57 -4.71
C ASN A 150 7.63 -0.12 -4.79
N ILE A 151 8.79 0.12 -5.42
CA ILE A 151 9.34 1.47 -5.64
C ILE A 151 8.36 2.31 -6.45
N PHE A 152 7.95 1.82 -7.62
CA PHE A 152 6.94 2.46 -8.47
C PHE A 152 5.65 2.78 -7.70
N TYR A 153 5.12 1.81 -6.97
CA TYR A 153 3.90 1.99 -6.22
C TYR A 153 4.08 3.05 -5.11
N ALA A 154 5.21 3.05 -4.41
CA ALA A 154 5.55 4.05 -3.39
C ALA A 154 5.62 5.46 -3.98
N GLU A 155 6.29 5.63 -5.13
CA GLU A 155 6.38 6.92 -5.83
C GLU A 155 4.99 7.46 -6.22
N ARG A 156 4.14 6.63 -6.85
CA ARG A 156 2.79 7.01 -7.27
C ARG A 156 1.82 7.20 -6.11
N SER A 157 2.08 6.56 -4.97
CA SER A 157 1.36 6.76 -3.71
C SER A 157 1.77 8.04 -3.00
N TYR A 158 3.07 8.38 -3.09
CA TYR A 158 3.60 9.60 -2.49
C TYR A 158 3.15 10.84 -3.25
N SER A 159 3.30 10.84 -4.59
CA SER A 159 2.88 11.93 -5.46
C SER A 159 2.00 11.38 -6.58
N ALA A 160 0.70 11.72 -6.54
CA ALA A 160 -0.27 11.24 -7.50
C ALA A 160 -0.11 11.97 -8.85
N LEU A 161 0.34 11.26 -9.89
CA LEU A 161 0.43 11.80 -11.25
C LEU A 161 -0.93 11.82 -11.98
N ASP A 162 -1.89 11.00 -11.53
CA ASP A 162 -3.27 10.97 -12.01
C ASP A 162 -4.22 11.13 -10.80
N PRO A 163 -5.26 11.99 -10.87
CA PRO A 163 -6.20 12.20 -9.76
C PRO A 163 -7.00 10.96 -9.33
N SER A 164 -6.99 9.87 -10.11
CA SER A 164 -7.61 8.60 -9.71
C SER A 164 -6.72 7.74 -8.81
N TYR A 165 -5.45 8.10 -8.57
CA TYR A 165 -4.53 7.36 -7.70
C TYR A 165 -4.73 7.63 -6.21
N ALA A 166 -5.24 8.81 -5.82
CA ALA A 166 -5.42 9.18 -4.42
C ALA A 166 -6.63 10.11 -4.24
N TYR A 167 -7.27 10.06 -3.07
CA TYR A 167 -8.42 10.89 -2.74
C TYR A 167 -8.50 11.19 -1.24
N PRO A 168 -8.85 12.41 -0.80
CA PRO A 168 -9.02 13.63 -1.60
C PRO A 168 -7.69 14.21 -2.12
N TYR A 169 -6.56 13.74 -1.60
CA TYR A 169 -5.20 14.16 -2.00
C TYR A 169 -4.17 13.05 -1.70
N ASP A 170 -2.94 13.21 -2.18
CA ASP A 170 -1.85 12.25 -2.00
C ASP A 170 -1.10 12.41 -0.66
N ILE A 171 -0.15 11.51 -0.37
CA ILE A 171 0.64 11.54 0.87
C ILE A 171 1.47 12.82 0.95
N ARG A 172 2.07 13.27 -0.16
CA ARG A 172 2.85 14.51 -0.22
C ARG A 172 2.02 15.73 0.20
N HIS A 173 0.79 15.83 -0.29
CA HIS A 173 -0.11 16.92 0.09
C HIS A 173 -0.59 16.79 1.54
N LEU A 174 -0.94 15.58 2.00
CA LEU A 174 -1.31 15.29 3.39
C LEU A 174 -0.27 15.86 4.38
N ILE A 175 1.03 15.68 4.10
CA ILE A 175 2.12 16.20 4.94
C ILE A 175 2.17 17.73 4.94
N SER A 176 1.90 18.37 3.79
CA SER A 176 1.90 19.83 3.71
C SER A 176 0.77 20.47 4.53
N LEU A 177 -0.32 19.74 4.78
CA LEU A 177 -1.39 20.19 5.66
C LEU A 177 -0.95 20.19 7.13
N ASP A 178 -0.17 19.20 7.55
CA ASP A 178 0.33 19.07 8.93
C ASP A 178 1.40 20.13 9.26
N GLN A 179 2.30 20.42 8.30
CA GLN A 179 3.28 21.50 8.43
C GLN A 179 2.61 22.88 8.62
N GLY A 180 1.48 23.12 7.94
CA GLY A 180 0.68 24.34 8.12
C GLY A 180 -0.02 24.46 9.49
N VAL A 181 -0.20 23.35 10.22
CA VAL A 181 -0.70 23.37 11.60
C VAL A 181 0.43 23.70 12.58
N ALA A 182 1.62 23.15 12.36
CA ALA A 182 2.80 23.41 13.21
C ALA A 182 3.30 24.86 13.15
N GLU A 183 3.09 25.57 12.04
CA GLU A 183 3.39 27.01 11.91
C GLU A 183 2.27 27.93 12.43
N ALA A 184 1.11 27.39 12.80
CA ALA A 184 -0.07 28.13 13.26
C ALA A 184 -0.33 28.03 14.77
N MET A 185 0.60 27.45 15.54
CA MET A 185 0.58 27.29 17.00
C MET A 185 1.68 28.11 17.69
#